data_AF-A0A9W4SVP1-F1
#
_entry.id   AF-A0A9W4SVP1-F1
#
_cell.length_a   1.000
_cell.length_b   1.000
_cell.length_c   1.000
_cell.angle_alpha   90.00
_cell.angle_beta   90.00
_cell.angle_gamma   90.00
#
_symmetry.space_group_name_H-M   'P 1'
#
loop_
_entity.id
_entity.type
_entity.pdbx_description
1 polymer ?
#
loop_
_entity_poly.entity_id
_entity_poly.type
_entity_poly.pdbx_seq_one_letter_code
_entity_poly.pdbx_strand_id
1 'polypeptide(L)' 'TFKHQDSFNTLKEKIISTPVLAQPNLKNKFILQTDALDKGLRVIFTQKDEQDYEYPIVYASKKLFNLN' A
#
# COMPACT_ATOMS: atom_id res chain seq x y z
N THR A 1 11.17 -18.85 12.03
CA THR A 1 11.09 -18.98 13.50
C THR A 1 9.86 -18.22 13.97
N PHE A 2 9.35 -18.49 15.18
CA PHE A 2 8.22 -17.74 15.76
C PHE A 2 8.48 -16.23 15.78
N LYS A 3 9.68 -15.82 16.19
CA LYS A 3 10.08 -14.40 16.22
C LYS A 3 9.95 -13.69 14.87
N HIS A 4 10.34 -14.33 13.76
CA HIS A 4 10.21 -13.72 12.43
C HIS A 4 8.74 -13.54 12.02
N GLN A 5 7.88 -14.51 12.36
CA GLN A 5 6.46 -14.42 12.05
C GLN A 5 5.78 -13.30 12.84
N ASP A 6 6.12 -13.18 14.12
CA ASP A 6 5.62 -12.13 15.01
C ASP A 6 6.01 -10.74 14.48
N SER A 7 7.31 -10.52 14.21
CA SER A 7 7.79 -9.25 13.63
C SER A 7 7.15 -8.94 12.28
N PHE A 8 6.93 -9.94 11.42
CA PHE A 8 6.26 -9.75 10.14
C PHE A 8 4.78 -9.38 10.29
N ASN A 9 4.07 -9.99 11.24
CA ASN A 9 2.69 -9.64 11.53
C ASN A 9 2.58 -8.22 12.12
N THR A 10 3.47 -7.85 13.04
CA THR A 10 3.55 -6.48 13.56
C THR A 10 3.75 -5.48 12.42
N LEU A 11 4.64 -5.78 11.47
CA LEU A 11 4.85 -4.90 10.32
C LEU A 11 3.56 -4.73 9.49
N LYS A 12 2.85 -5.82 9.19
CA LYS A 12 1.56 -5.76 8.48
C LYS A 12 0.55 -4.88 9.20
N GLU A 13 0.40 -5.05 10.51
CA GLU A 13 -0.52 -4.27 11.32
C GLU A 13 -0.17 -2.78 11.28
N LYS A 14 1.11 -2.44 11.40
CA LYS A 14 1.56 -1.04 11.36
C LYS A 14 1.30 -0.38 10.01
N ILE A 15 1.52 -1.08 8.89
CA ILE A 15 1.33 -0.47 7.55
C ILE A 15 -0.13 -0.29 7.14
N ILE A 16 -1.07 -1.01 7.76
CA ILE A 16 -2.52 -0.88 7.51
C ILE A 16 -3.24 -0.01 8.57
N SER A 17 -2.51 0.53 9.53
CA SER A 17 -3.04 1.34 10.63
C SER A 17 -2.63 2.80 10.50
N THR A 18 -3.34 3.68 11.20
CA THR A 18 -2.90 5.07 11.38
C THR A 18 -1.55 5.12 12.13
N PRO A 19 -0.65 6.07 11.82
CA PRO A 19 -0.77 7.13 10.82
C PRO A 19 -0.28 6.73 9.41
N VAL A 20 0.11 5.46 9.20
CA VAL A 20 0.67 5.03 7.91
C VAL A 20 -0.41 4.98 6.84
N LEU A 21 -1.50 4.24 7.05
CA LEU A 21 -2.62 4.19 6.12
C LEU A 21 -3.59 5.34 6.42
N ALA A 22 -3.61 6.35 5.56
CA ALA A 22 -4.45 7.53 5.71
C ALA A 22 -5.83 7.31 5.06
N GLN A 23 -6.83 8.04 5.58
CA GLN A 23 -8.14 8.09 4.95
C GLN A 23 -8.09 8.99 3.71
N PRO A 24 -8.81 8.64 2.62
CA PRO A 24 -8.84 9.47 1.43
C PRO A 24 -9.46 10.83 1.70
N ASN A 25 -8.80 11.89 1.26
CA ASN A 25 -9.40 13.21 1.13
C ASN A 25 -9.71 13.47 -0.35
N LEU A 26 -10.99 13.43 -0.73
CA LEU A 26 -11.42 13.59 -2.12
C LEU A 26 -11.12 14.98 -2.73
N LYS A 27 -10.75 15.96 -1.91
CA LYS A 27 -10.28 17.28 -2.39
C LYS A 27 -8.81 17.27 -2.80
N ASN A 28 -8.03 16.31 -2.30
CA ASN A 28 -6.61 16.20 -2.58
C ASN A 28 -6.38 15.34 -3.84
N LYS A 29 -5.31 15.63 -4.58
CA LYS A 29 -4.92 14.83 -5.74
C LYS A 29 -4.42 13.46 -5.28
N PHE A 30 -4.85 12.42 -5.98
CA PHE A 30 -4.26 11.10 -5.85
C PHE A 30 -3.00 11.00 -6.69
N ILE A 31 -2.00 10.31 -6.15
CA ILE A 31 -0.81 9.87 -6.85
C ILE A 31 -0.92 8.35 -7.00
N LEU A 32 -0.72 7.89 -8.24
CA LEU A 32 -0.76 6.47 -8.56
C LEU A 32 0.66 5.96 -8.74
N GLN A 33 1.08 5.07 -7.84
CA GLN A 33 2.34 4.35 -7.96
C GLN A 33 2.05 2.93 -8.42
N THR A 34 2.71 2.50 -9.49
CA THR A 34 2.51 1.15 -10.05
C THR A 34 3.84 0.47 -10.26
N ASP A 35 3.87 -0.83 -9.94
CA ASP A 35 4.95 -1.73 -10.29
C ASP A 35 4.35 -2.95 -10.98
N ALA A 36 4.85 -3.27 -12.17
CA ALA A 36 4.40 -4.40 -12.95
C ALA A 36 5.53 -5.43 -13.03
N LEU A 37 5.21 -6.65 -12.63
CA LEU A 37 6.08 -7.80 -12.80
C LEU A 37 5.39 -8.80 -13.73
N ASP A 38 6.17 -9.70 -14.35
CA ASP A 38 5.70 -10.69 -15.33
C ASP A 38 4.45 -11.48 -14.92
N LYS A 39 4.14 -11.57 -13.63
CA LYS A 39 3.03 -12.37 -13.08
C LYS A 39 1.91 -11.54 -12.45
N GLY A 40 2.06 -10.23 -12.33
CA GLY A 40 1.07 -9.39 -11.64
C GLY A 40 1.38 -7.91 -11.61
N LEU A 41 0.33 -7.13 -11.36
CA LEU A 41 0.38 -5.69 -11.15
C LEU A 41 0.27 -5.38 -9.66
N ARG A 42 1.09 -4.45 -9.18
CA ARG A 42 1.00 -3.85 -7.85
C ARG A 42 0.72 -2.36 -8.00
N VAL A 43 -0.15 -1.86 -7.14
CA VAL A 43 -0.62 -0.49 -7.16
C VAL A 43 -0.66 0.05 -5.74
N ILE A 44 -0.19 1.27 -5.56
CA ILE A 44 -0.39 2.05 -4.34
C ILE A 44 -1.04 3.38 -4.76
N PHE A 45 -2.18 3.68 -4.16
CA PHE A 45 -2.74 5.03 -4.20
C PHE A 45 -2.24 5.79 -3.00
N THR A 46 -1.66 6.95 -3.24
CA THR A 46 -1.15 7.84 -2.19
C THR A 46 -1.73 9.25 -2.36
N GLN A 47 -1.67 10.04 -1.30
CA GLN A 47 -2.00 11.46 -1.33
C GLN A 47 -0.96 12.23 -0.50
N LYS A 48 -0.71 13.47 -0.88
CA LYS A 48 0.11 14.36 -0.06
C LYS A 48 -0.75 15.15 0.93
N ASP A 49 -0.21 15.38 2.12
CA ASP A 49 -0.77 16.30 3.10
C ASP A 49 -0.39 17.76 2.80
N GLU A 50 -0.76 18.67 3.70
CA GLU A 50 -0.47 20.11 3.58
C GLU A 50 1.02 20.43 3.72
N GLN A 51 1.81 19.50 4.27
CA GLN A 51 3.25 19.59 4.45
C GLN A 51 4.03 18.86 3.34
N ASP A 52 3.35 18.45 2.26
CA ASP A 52 3.89 17.72 1.10
C ASP A 52 4.38 16.29 1.43
N TYR A 53 4.03 15.73 2.60
CA TYR A 53 4.32 14.34 2.93
C TYR A 53 3.32 13.40 2.27
N GLU A 54 3.83 12.35 1.62
CA GLU A 54 3.02 11.38 0.90
C GLU A 54 2.61 10.20 1.79
N TYR A 55 1.30 9.95 1.87
CA TYR A 55 0.73 8.86 2.65
C TYR A 55 -0.03 7.88 1.76
N PRO A 56 0.12 6.57 1.98
CA PRO A 56 -0.70 5.56 1.31
C PRO A 56 -2.16 5.63 1.79
N ILE A 57 -3.06 5.51 0.83
CA ILE A 57 -4.51 5.42 1.03
C ILE A 57 -4.99 3.99 0.80
N VAL A 58 -4.47 3.33 -0.25
CA VAL A 58 -4.83 1.96 -0.61
C VAL A 58 -3.63 1.24 -1.20
N TYR A 59 -3.44 -0.02 -0.78
CA TYR A 59 -2.59 -0.99 -1.44
C TYR A 59 -3.45 -1.98 -2.22
N ALA A 60 -3.15 -2.19 -3.50
CA ALA A 60 -3.83 -3.16 -4.34
C ALA A 60 -2.84 -4.01 -5.13
N SER A 61 -3.18 -5.27 -5.35
CA SER A 61 -2.41 -6.14 -6.24
C SER A 61 -3.35 -7.05 -7.01
N LYS A 62 -2.99 -7.31 -8.27
CA LYS A 62 -3.77 -8.16 -9.17
C LYS A 62 -2.84 -9.09 -9.93
N LYS A 63 -3.10 -10.40 -9.83
CA LYS A 63 -2.47 -11.40 -10.72
C LYS A 63 -3.04 -11.22 -12.13
N LEU A 64 -2.17 -11.22 -13.13
CA LEU A 64 -2.57 -11.03 -14.54
C LEU A 64 -2.75 -12.35 -15.29
N PHE A 65 -2.20 -13.44 -14.76
CA PHE A 65 -2.30 -14.76 -15.33
C PHE A 65 -2.80 -15.76 -14.29
N ASN A 66 -3.71 -16.63 -14.70
CA ASN A 66 -3.96 -17.87 -13.97
C ASN A 66 -2.91 -18.87 -14.45
N LEU A 67 -2.02 -19.30 -13.54
CA LEU A 67 -1.22 -20.49 -13.80
C LEU A 67 -2.19 -21.67 -13.69
N ASN A 68 -2.46 -22.32 -14.82
CA ASN A 68 -3.13 -23.62 -14.87
C ASN A 68 -2.27 -24.69 -14.18
#